data_AF-A0AAV6XNJ6-F1
#
_entry.id   AF-A0AAV6XNJ6-F1
#
_cell.length_a   1.000
_cell.length_b   1.000
_cell.length_c   1.000
_cell.angle_alpha   90.00
_cell.angle_beta   90.00
_cell.angle_gamma   90.00
#
_symmetry.space_group_name_H-M   'P 1'
#
loop_
_entity.id
_entity.type
_entity.pdbx_description
1 polymer ?
#
loop_
_entity_poly.entity_id
_entity_poly.type
_entity_poly.pdbx_seq_one_letter_code
_entity_poly.pdbx_strand_id
1 'polypeptide(L)'
;MSEHSLPVIVTLFLEDYVQTPNGLSKVFREAGLMNYWYPISQMPRNGQNWPLVQDMVVRNFRLLVFTSMESKEKSEGIAYQWNYVVENQYGNDGMIARSCVNREESSALNNKSKSLVLVNYFGSLPSKQLACVHNSQDLINILQTCHNAAGERWPNFVAVDFYKVNLNYT
;
A
#
# COMPACT_ATOMS: atom_id res chain seq x y z
N MET A 1 30.97 -0.94 -15.12
CA MET A 1 29.64 -0.31 -15.27
C MET A 1 28.75 -0.95 -14.22
N SER A 2 28.57 -0.30 -13.06
CA SER A 2 27.76 -0.87 -11.98
C SER A 2 26.30 -0.89 -12.43
N GLU A 3 25.65 -2.04 -12.36
CA GLU A 3 24.20 -2.11 -12.31
C GLU A 3 23.73 -1.21 -11.17
N HIS A 4 23.28 0.00 -11.47
CA HIS A 4 22.50 0.77 -10.53
C HIS A 4 21.19 0.00 -10.36
N SER A 5 21.11 -0.82 -9.31
CA SER A 5 19.87 -1.47 -8.91
C SER A 5 18.77 -0.41 -8.90
N LEU A 6 17.70 -0.62 -9.66
CA LEU A 6 16.59 0.32 -9.73
C LEU A 6 16.11 0.66 -8.30
N PRO A 7 15.74 1.92 -8.00
CA PRO A 7 15.33 2.35 -6.66
C PRO A 7 13.91 1.88 -6.32
N VAL A 8 13.61 0.60 -6.56
CA VAL A 8 12.25 0.08 -6.50
C VAL A 8 11.97 -0.56 -5.14
N ILE A 9 11.06 0.12 -4.45
CA ILE A 9 10.09 -0.28 -3.43
C ILE A 9 9.02 -1.30 -3.86
N VAL A 10 9.10 -2.61 -3.59
CA VAL A 10 7.89 -3.45 -3.73
C VAL A 10 7.16 -3.49 -2.38
N THR A 11 5.88 -3.12 -2.38
CA THR A 11 5.01 -3.22 -1.21
C THR A 11 3.87 -4.17 -1.49
N LEU A 12 3.66 -5.16 -0.61
CA LEU A 12 2.57 -6.10 -0.67
C LEU A 12 1.57 -5.81 0.47
N PHE A 13 0.31 -5.65 0.11
CA PHE A 13 -0.82 -5.65 1.03
C PHE A 13 -1.54 -6.98 0.88
N LEU A 14 -1.56 -7.80 1.93
CA LEU A 14 -2.13 -9.13 1.91
C LEU A 14 -3.44 -9.13 2.68
N GLU A 15 -4.54 -9.34 1.96
CA GLU A 15 -5.78 -9.79 2.59
C GLU A 15 -5.60 -11.26 3.00
N ASP A 16 -5.39 -11.47 4.30
CA ASP A 16 -4.75 -12.67 4.81
C ASP A 16 -5.74 -13.64 5.44
N TYR A 17 -6.06 -14.70 4.69
CA TYR A 17 -6.89 -15.83 5.14
C TYR A 17 -6.07 -17.07 5.50
N VAL A 18 -4.73 -17.00 5.48
CA VAL A 18 -3.87 -18.18 5.66
C VAL A 18 -3.89 -18.61 7.13
N GLN A 19 -4.49 -19.78 7.38
CA GLN A 19 -4.65 -20.36 8.72
C GLN A 19 -3.43 -21.18 9.18
N THR A 20 -2.63 -21.68 8.25
CA THR A 20 -1.44 -22.47 8.60
C THR A 20 -0.38 -21.58 9.26
N PRO A 21 0.04 -21.87 10.51
CA PRO A 21 1.06 -21.06 11.19
C PRO A 21 2.34 -20.96 10.36
N ASN A 22 2.86 -19.75 10.18
CA ASN A 22 4.05 -19.45 9.38
C ASN A 22 3.93 -19.82 7.89
N GLY A 23 2.72 -20.04 7.36
CA GLY A 23 2.52 -20.40 5.95
C GLY A 23 3.09 -19.36 4.99
N LEU A 24 2.81 -18.07 5.24
CA LEU A 24 3.35 -16.97 4.45
C LEU A 24 4.88 -16.87 4.60
N SER A 25 5.39 -16.86 5.82
CA SER A 25 6.83 -16.78 6.11
C SER A 25 7.62 -17.93 5.48
N LYS A 26 7.03 -19.13 5.37
CA LYS A 26 7.62 -20.26 4.64
C LYS A 26 7.75 -19.94 3.14
N VAL A 27 6.67 -19.48 2.51
CA VAL A 27 6.67 -19.14 1.06
C VAL A 27 7.68 -18.03 0.76
N PHE A 28 7.71 -16.94 1.56
CA PHE A 28 8.69 -15.86 1.37
C PHE A 28 10.13 -16.35 1.52
N ARG A 29 10.40 -17.24 2.46
CA ARG A 29 11.74 -17.83 2.65
C ARG A 29 12.14 -18.74 1.50
N GLU A 30 11.25 -19.63 1.05
CA GLU A 30 11.52 -20.53 -0.08
C GLU A 30 11.71 -19.75 -1.39
N ALA A 31 11.04 -18.62 -1.56
CA ALA A 31 11.25 -17.70 -2.67
C ALA A 31 12.52 -16.82 -2.53
N GLY A 32 13.25 -16.90 -1.41
CA GLY A 32 14.42 -16.06 -1.14
C GLY A 32 14.12 -14.59 -0.84
N LEU A 33 12.85 -14.23 -0.64
CA LEU A 33 12.38 -12.85 -0.48
C LEU A 33 12.69 -12.25 0.90
N MET A 34 12.94 -13.09 1.91
CA MET A 34 13.31 -12.65 3.27
C MET A 34 14.56 -11.77 3.30
N ASN A 35 15.49 -11.96 2.34
CA ASN A 35 16.71 -11.16 2.23
C ASN A 35 16.46 -9.70 1.85
N TYR A 36 15.26 -9.40 1.37
CA TYR A 36 14.84 -8.08 0.91
C TYR A 36 13.80 -7.44 1.83
N TRP A 37 13.35 -8.15 2.88
CA TRP A 37 12.33 -7.65 3.79
C TRP A 37 12.82 -6.49 4.63
N TYR A 38 12.00 -5.44 4.65
CA TYR A 38 12.14 -4.37 5.62
C TYR A 38 11.59 -4.85 6.98
N PRO A 39 12.42 -4.97 8.03
CA PRO A 39 12.01 -5.61 9.27
C PRO A 39 11.07 -4.73 10.09
N ILE A 40 10.06 -5.35 10.70
CA ILE A 40 9.05 -4.64 11.51
C ILE A 40 9.65 -3.84 12.68
N SER A 41 10.75 -4.31 13.26
CA SER A 41 11.45 -3.62 14.35
C SER A 41 12.02 -2.26 13.95
N GLN A 42 12.13 -2.00 12.64
CA GLN A 42 12.61 -0.73 12.09
C GLN A 42 11.50 0.06 11.38
N MET A 43 10.26 -0.45 11.38
CA MET A 43 9.14 0.26 10.77
C MET A 43 8.75 1.45 11.65
N PRO A 44 8.58 2.64 11.05
CA PRO A 44 8.17 3.82 11.81
C PRO A 44 6.79 3.62 12.44
N ARG A 45 6.60 4.16 13.63
CA ARG A 45 5.31 4.14 14.33
C ARG A 45 4.93 5.56 14.75
N ASN A 46 3.65 5.77 15.04
CA ASN A 46 3.14 7.03 15.61
C ASN A 46 3.47 8.26 14.76
N GLY A 47 3.28 8.16 13.45
CA GLY A 47 3.47 9.28 12.52
C GLY A 47 4.93 9.59 12.17
N GLN A 48 5.88 8.77 12.64
CA GLN A 48 7.27 8.89 12.25
C GLN A 48 7.46 8.70 10.73
N ASN A 49 8.46 9.39 10.20
CA ASN A 49 8.82 9.32 8.79
C ASN A 49 9.40 7.95 8.45
N TRP A 50 9.03 7.45 7.28
CA TRP A 50 9.70 6.32 6.65
C TRP A 50 11.09 6.74 6.16
N PRO A 51 12.07 5.81 6.15
CA PRO A 51 13.37 6.08 5.56
C PRO A 51 13.22 6.48 4.09
N LEU A 52 14.23 7.18 3.58
CA LEU A 52 14.29 7.47 2.15
C LEU A 52 14.40 6.17 1.37
N VAL A 53 13.79 6.13 0.18
CA VAL A 53 13.90 4.97 -0.73
C VAL A 53 15.37 4.62 -0.98
N GLN A 54 16.24 5.61 -1.14
CA GLN A 54 17.69 5.39 -1.32
C GLN A 54 18.31 4.63 -0.14
N ASP A 55 17.93 4.95 1.09
CA ASP A 55 18.46 4.28 2.28
C ASP A 55 17.97 2.83 2.39
N MET A 56 16.71 2.59 2.02
CA MET A 56 16.15 1.23 1.94
C MET A 56 16.93 0.39 0.91
N VAL A 57 17.15 0.97 -0.29
CA VAL A 57 17.88 0.37 -1.42
C VAL A 57 19.32 0.01 -1.03
N VAL A 58 20.05 0.94 -0.39
CA VAL A 58 21.44 0.75 0.07
C VAL A 58 21.54 -0.40 1.08
N ARG A 59 20.51 -0.58 1.91
CA ARG A 59 20.45 -1.66 2.90
C ARG A 59 19.85 -2.95 2.36
N ASN A 60 19.60 -3.01 1.05
CA ASN A 60 18.94 -4.10 0.35
C ASN A 60 17.52 -4.41 0.83
N PHE A 61 16.86 -3.47 1.51
CA PHE A 61 15.44 -3.59 1.79
C PHE A 61 14.67 -3.19 0.55
N ARG A 62 14.07 -4.17 -0.12
CA ARG A 62 13.30 -4.01 -1.38
C ARG A 62 11.85 -4.44 -1.27
N LEU A 63 11.44 -4.95 -0.11
CA LEU A 63 10.13 -5.53 0.10
C LEU A 63 9.52 -5.11 1.44
N LEU A 64 8.37 -4.44 1.37
CA LEU A 64 7.46 -4.19 2.49
C LEU A 64 6.28 -5.17 2.39
N VAL A 65 5.90 -5.79 3.50
CA VAL A 65 4.75 -6.70 3.52
C VAL A 65 3.86 -6.34 4.69
N PHE A 66 2.61 -6.06 4.36
CA PHE A 66 1.54 -5.82 5.30
C PHE A 66 0.51 -6.95 5.21
N THR A 67 -0.07 -7.32 6.35
CA THR A 67 -1.15 -8.30 6.47
C THR A 67 -2.39 -7.64 7.07
N SER A 68 -3.58 -8.09 6.67
CA SER A 68 -4.84 -7.73 7.32
C SER A 68 -5.12 -8.51 8.61
N MET A 69 -4.26 -9.47 9.00
CA MET A 69 -4.43 -10.30 10.19
C MET A 69 -3.59 -9.77 11.37
N GLU A 70 -4.24 -9.14 12.36
CA GLU A 70 -3.57 -8.48 13.50
C GLU A 70 -2.62 -9.41 14.26
N SER A 71 -3.03 -10.65 14.51
CA SER A 71 -2.26 -11.60 15.32
C SER A 71 -0.87 -11.92 14.73
N LYS A 72 -0.72 -11.84 13.40
CA LYS A 72 0.52 -12.16 12.68
C LYS A 72 1.63 -11.15 12.85
N GLU A 73 1.32 -9.92 13.25
CA GLU A 73 2.35 -8.96 13.66
C GLU A 73 3.15 -9.52 14.83
N LYS A 74 2.47 -10.05 15.84
CA LYS A 74 3.11 -10.61 17.03
C LYS A 74 3.63 -12.02 16.82
N SER A 75 2.87 -12.89 16.15
CA SER A 75 3.22 -14.32 16.04
C SER A 75 4.21 -14.62 14.92
N GLU A 76 4.17 -13.88 13.81
CA GLU A 76 4.95 -14.18 12.60
C GLU A 76 5.85 -13.02 12.15
N GLY A 77 5.73 -11.84 12.77
CA GLY A 77 6.52 -10.66 12.44
C GLY A 77 6.10 -9.96 11.15
N ILE A 78 4.89 -10.22 10.64
CA ILE A 78 4.34 -9.58 9.44
C ILE A 78 3.52 -8.36 9.86
N ALA A 79 3.86 -7.17 9.37
CA ALA A 79 3.28 -5.92 9.84
C ALA A 79 1.76 -5.87 9.63
N TYR A 80 1.01 -5.60 10.70
CA TYR A 80 -0.44 -5.45 10.60
C TYR A 80 -0.76 -4.10 9.95
N GLN A 81 -1.42 -4.13 8.78
CA GLN A 81 -1.52 -2.95 7.91
C GLN A 81 -2.15 -1.72 8.60
N TRP A 82 -3.16 -1.95 9.43
CA TRP A 82 -3.89 -0.89 10.14
C TRP A 82 -3.06 -0.21 11.23
N ASN A 83 -1.89 -0.75 11.57
CA ASN A 83 -0.92 -0.06 12.41
C ASN A 83 -0.15 1.05 11.70
N TYR A 84 -0.10 1.06 10.37
CA TYR A 84 0.80 1.92 9.59
C TYR A 84 0.09 2.78 8.54
N VAL A 85 -1.06 2.33 8.05
CA VAL A 85 -1.73 2.88 6.85
C VAL A 85 -3.15 3.36 7.20
N VAL A 86 -3.52 4.54 6.70
CA VAL A 86 -4.92 4.93 6.54
C VAL A 86 -5.36 4.68 5.10
N GLU A 87 -6.60 4.24 4.92
CA GLU A 87 -7.11 3.76 3.64
C GLU A 87 -8.57 4.17 3.45
N ASN A 88 -8.91 4.67 2.25
CA ASN A 88 -10.30 4.98 1.94
C ASN A 88 -11.08 3.75 1.48
N GLN A 89 -12.41 3.84 1.59
CA GLN A 89 -13.32 2.81 1.14
C GLN A 89 -13.06 2.42 -0.32
N TYR A 90 -13.15 1.13 -0.61
CA TYR A 90 -12.98 0.57 -1.95
C TYR A 90 -14.33 0.30 -2.63
N GLY A 91 -14.28 -0.07 -3.91
CA GLY A 91 -15.47 -0.41 -4.69
C GLY A 91 -16.36 0.80 -4.96
N ASN A 92 -17.60 0.55 -5.37
CA ASN A 92 -18.54 1.62 -5.72
C ASN A 92 -18.78 2.61 -4.58
N ASP A 93 -18.78 2.14 -3.33
CA ASP A 93 -18.92 2.99 -2.13
C ASP A 93 -17.72 3.92 -1.92
N GLY A 94 -16.56 3.54 -2.45
CA GLY A 94 -15.35 4.35 -2.50
C GLY A 94 -15.29 5.36 -3.64
N MET A 95 -16.20 5.27 -4.60
CA MET A 95 -16.19 6.08 -5.83
C MET A 95 -17.19 7.25 -5.80
N ILE A 96 -17.60 7.67 -4.62
CA ILE A 96 -18.53 8.79 -4.44
C ILE A 96 -17.82 10.11 -4.72
N ALA A 97 -18.33 10.87 -5.69
CA ALA A 97 -17.74 12.15 -6.08
C ALA A 97 -17.58 13.11 -4.91
N ARG A 98 -16.38 13.70 -4.77
CA ARG A 98 -16.01 14.67 -3.71
C ARG A 98 -16.11 14.12 -2.29
N SER A 99 -16.19 12.80 -2.11
CA SER A 99 -16.16 12.15 -0.80
C SER A 99 -14.98 11.19 -0.73
N CYS A 100 -14.25 11.21 0.38
CA CYS A 100 -13.20 10.23 0.65
C CYS A 100 -13.33 9.82 2.12
N VAL A 101 -13.95 8.67 2.35
CA VAL A 101 -14.23 8.13 3.68
C VAL A 101 -13.31 6.95 3.95
N ASN A 102 -12.89 6.76 5.20
CA ASN A 102 -12.07 5.61 5.56
C ASN A 102 -12.85 4.31 5.37
N ARG A 103 -12.13 3.25 5.03
CA ARG A 103 -12.64 1.88 5.14
C ARG A 103 -12.89 1.54 6.62
N GLU A 104 -13.82 0.64 6.90
CA GLU A 104 -14.25 0.28 8.26
C GLU A 104 -13.10 -0.11 9.20
N GLU A 105 -12.19 -0.98 8.75
CA GLU A 105 -11.06 -1.45 9.56
C GLU A 105 -9.94 -0.40 9.70
N SER A 106 -9.97 0.64 8.87
CA SER A 106 -8.98 1.70 8.87
C SER A 106 -9.31 2.79 9.88
N SER A 107 -8.27 3.40 10.45
CA SER A 107 -8.44 4.65 11.20
C SER A 107 -8.96 5.78 10.30
N ALA A 108 -9.51 6.83 10.92
CA ALA A 108 -9.85 8.07 10.20
C ALA A 108 -8.68 8.57 9.34
N LEU A 109 -8.96 9.02 8.11
CA LEU A 109 -7.90 9.37 7.13
C LEU A 109 -6.96 10.47 7.61
N ASN A 110 -7.45 11.39 8.45
CA ASN A 110 -6.65 12.46 9.05
C ASN A 110 -5.83 12.01 10.27
N ASN A 111 -5.86 10.72 10.65
CA ASN A 111 -5.06 10.19 11.75
C ASN A 111 -3.57 10.15 11.36
N LYS A 112 -2.84 11.18 11.78
CA LYS A 112 -1.40 11.32 11.50
C LYS A 112 -0.50 10.39 12.29
N SER A 113 -1.04 9.59 13.22
CA SER A 113 -0.27 8.50 13.85
C SER A 113 0.04 7.35 12.88
N LYS A 114 -0.70 7.26 11.76
CA LYS A 114 -0.45 6.35 10.65
C LYS A 114 0.19 7.16 9.53
N SER A 115 1.48 6.96 9.27
CA SER A 115 2.22 7.83 8.35
C SER A 115 1.92 7.56 6.87
N LEU A 116 1.44 6.37 6.53
CA LEU A 116 1.13 5.99 5.15
C LEU A 116 -0.35 6.24 4.82
N VAL A 117 -0.59 6.65 3.57
CA VAL A 117 -1.92 6.84 3.00
C VAL A 117 -2.06 5.97 1.76
N LEU A 118 -3.08 5.10 1.73
CA LEU A 118 -3.48 4.30 0.57
C LEU A 118 -4.80 4.84 0.05
N VAL A 119 -4.88 5.08 -1.26
CA VAL A 119 -6.14 5.45 -1.93
C VAL A 119 -6.61 4.34 -2.86
N ASN A 120 -7.78 3.77 -2.58
CA ASN A 120 -8.53 2.90 -3.47
C ASN A 120 -9.41 3.74 -4.41
N TYR A 121 -9.29 3.51 -5.71
CA TYR A 121 -10.19 4.08 -6.71
C TYR A 121 -10.46 3.12 -7.86
N PHE A 122 -11.38 2.20 -7.62
CA PHE A 122 -11.85 1.20 -8.57
C PHE A 122 -13.26 0.74 -8.20
N GLY A 123 -14.02 0.24 -9.18
CA GLY A 123 -15.40 -0.20 -8.97
C GLY A 123 -15.47 -1.58 -8.32
N SER A 124 -16.62 -1.94 -7.75
CA SER A 124 -16.78 -3.26 -7.11
C SER A 124 -16.71 -4.42 -8.10
N LEU A 125 -17.04 -4.16 -9.37
CA LEU A 125 -16.91 -5.12 -10.47
C LEU A 125 -15.83 -4.63 -11.44
N PRO A 126 -14.77 -5.41 -11.68
CA PRO A 126 -13.68 -4.98 -12.54
C PRO A 126 -14.16 -4.88 -13.99
N SER A 127 -13.97 -3.71 -14.60
CA SER A 127 -14.30 -3.47 -16.02
C SER A 127 -13.19 -2.69 -16.71
N LYS A 128 -12.59 -3.27 -17.75
CA LYS A 128 -11.55 -2.62 -18.56
C LYS A 128 -12.04 -1.32 -19.19
N GLN A 129 -13.31 -1.29 -19.62
CA GLN A 129 -13.91 -0.12 -20.25
C GLN A 129 -14.08 1.02 -19.24
N LEU A 130 -14.60 0.72 -18.04
CA LEU A 130 -14.79 1.72 -16.99
C LEU A 130 -13.47 2.18 -16.37
N ALA A 131 -12.50 1.27 -16.20
CA ALA A 131 -11.17 1.61 -15.70
C ALA A 131 -10.48 2.67 -16.57
N CYS A 132 -10.74 2.72 -17.88
CA CYS A 132 -10.24 3.79 -18.74
C CYS A 132 -10.77 5.18 -18.33
N VAL A 133 -12.03 5.25 -17.88
CA VAL A 133 -12.66 6.49 -17.39
C VAL A 133 -12.17 6.78 -15.97
N HIS A 134 -12.21 5.80 -15.09
CA HIS A 134 -11.80 5.96 -13.69
C HIS A 134 -10.33 6.42 -13.59
N ASN A 135 -9.42 5.84 -14.38
CA ASN A 135 -7.99 6.18 -14.39
C ASN A 135 -7.65 7.46 -15.17
N SER A 136 -8.62 8.36 -15.36
CA SER A 136 -8.44 9.63 -16.08
C SER A 136 -8.57 10.84 -15.13
N GLN A 137 -9.33 11.87 -15.50
CA GLN A 137 -9.58 13.05 -14.68
C GLN A 137 -10.25 12.69 -13.34
N ASP A 138 -11.07 11.65 -13.33
CA ASP A 138 -11.78 11.16 -12.15
C ASP A 138 -10.82 10.74 -11.03
N LEU A 139 -9.74 10.01 -11.37
CA LEU A 139 -8.70 9.66 -10.42
C LEU A 139 -7.99 10.91 -9.88
N ILE A 140 -7.68 11.90 -10.72
CA ILE A 140 -7.05 13.14 -10.24
C ILE A 140 -7.95 13.87 -9.23
N ASN A 141 -9.25 13.91 -9.50
CA ASN A 141 -10.23 14.55 -8.62
C ASN A 141 -10.33 13.84 -7.27
N ILE A 142 -10.35 12.49 -7.26
CA ILE A 142 -10.42 11.76 -5.99
C ILE A 142 -9.11 11.87 -5.20
N LEU A 143 -7.95 11.89 -5.87
CA LEU A 143 -6.67 12.05 -5.20
C LEU A 143 -6.57 13.41 -4.48
N GLN A 144 -7.08 14.49 -5.11
CA GLN A 144 -7.19 15.80 -4.46
C GLN A 144 -8.18 15.78 -3.29
N THR A 145 -9.33 15.12 -3.45
CA THR A 145 -10.33 14.98 -2.38
C THR A 145 -9.74 14.24 -1.18
N CYS A 146 -9.08 13.10 -1.44
CA CYS A 146 -8.45 12.29 -0.40
C CYS A 146 -7.23 12.97 0.22
N HIS A 147 -6.49 13.80 -0.52
CA HIS A 147 -5.40 14.61 0.04
C HIS A 147 -5.90 15.51 1.18
N ASN A 148 -6.99 16.23 0.94
CA ASN A 148 -7.62 17.10 1.95
C ASN A 148 -8.16 16.26 3.12
N ALA A 149 -8.88 15.17 2.83
CA ALA A 149 -9.43 14.28 3.86
C ALA A 149 -8.34 13.60 4.72
N ALA A 150 -7.16 13.33 4.15
CA ALA A 150 -6.01 12.77 4.83
C ALA A 150 -5.19 13.80 5.64
N GLY A 151 -5.70 15.03 5.78
CA GLY A 151 -5.06 16.10 6.52
C GLY A 151 -3.87 16.70 5.79
N GLU A 152 -4.05 16.98 4.50
CA GLU A 152 -3.07 17.55 3.56
C GLU A 152 -1.89 16.61 3.27
N ARG A 153 -2.16 15.30 3.16
CA ARG A 153 -1.15 14.28 2.86
C ARG A 153 -1.47 13.60 1.54
N TRP A 154 -0.52 13.63 0.61
CA TRP A 154 -0.64 12.88 -0.64
C TRP A 154 -0.54 11.38 -0.37
N PRO A 155 -1.26 10.54 -1.15
CA PRO A 155 -1.18 9.09 -1.01
C PRO A 155 0.22 8.58 -1.34
N ASN A 156 0.66 7.61 -0.55
CA ASN A 156 1.86 6.81 -0.83
C ASN A 156 1.54 5.69 -1.83
N PHE A 157 0.31 5.19 -1.80
CA PHE A 157 -0.18 4.11 -2.65
C PHE A 157 -1.51 4.49 -3.27
N VAL A 158 -1.69 4.13 -4.54
CA VAL A 158 -2.95 4.29 -5.25
C VAL A 158 -3.30 2.96 -5.90
N ALA A 159 -4.42 2.38 -5.50
CA ALA A 159 -4.96 1.14 -6.05
C ALA A 159 -6.01 1.47 -7.10
N VAL A 160 -5.82 0.93 -8.31
CA VAL A 160 -6.68 1.13 -9.47
C VAL A 160 -6.80 -0.18 -10.25
N ASP A 161 -7.88 -0.31 -11.02
CA ASP A 161 -8.09 -1.43 -11.92
C ASP A 161 -7.36 -1.23 -13.26
N PHE A 162 -6.83 -2.33 -13.82
CA PHE A 162 -6.25 -2.40 -15.17
C PHE A 162 -5.22 -1.28 -15.50
N TYR A 163 -4.38 -0.91 -14.52
CA TYR A 163 -3.29 0.03 -14.75
C TYR A 163 -2.40 -0.44 -15.91
N LYS A 164 -2.05 0.48 -16.80
CA LYS A 164 -1.15 0.23 -17.92
C LYS A 164 0.05 1.15 -17.80
N VAL A 165 1.23 0.55 -17.70
CA VAL A 165 2.48 1.26 -17.94
C VAL A 165 2.63 1.42 -19.44
N ASN A 166 2.71 2.65 -19.92
CA ASN A 166 3.09 2.89 -21.30
C ASN A 166 4.61 2.68 -21.40
N LEU A 167 5.02 1.45 -21.69
CA LEU A 167 6.42 1.13 -21.93
C LEU A 167 6.78 1.61 -23.34
N ASN A 168 7.16 2.88 -23.44
CA ASN A 168 7.89 3.36 -24.61
C ASN A 168 9.30 2.75 -24.56
N TYR A 169 9.44 1.54 -25.11
CA TYR A 169 10.76 1.05 -25.49
C TYR A 169 11.21 1.86 -26.71
N THR A 170 12.02 2.89 -26.49
CA THR A 170 12.92 3.46 -27.50
C THR A 170 14.31 2.89 -27.31
#